data_AF-D5C163-F1
#
_entry.id   AF-D5C163-F1
#
_cell.length_a   1.000
_cell.length_b   1.000
_cell.length_c   1.000
_cell.angle_alpha   90.00
_cell.angle_beta   90.00
_cell.angle_gamma   90.00
#
_symmetry.space_group_name_H-M   'P 1'
#
loop_
_entity.id
_entity.type
_entity.pdbx_description
1 polymer ?
#
loop_
_entity_poly.entity_id
_entity_poly.type
_entity_poly.pdbx_seq_one_letter_code
_entity_poly.pdbx_strand_id
1 'polypeptide(L)'
;MKEYSFTEARQHFASILDEAKKEGVVCIRKRNGESFYIKPVISKKSPLDIKGVNLDISSKDIVDIIRLGREGNYSSESVGKP
;
A
#
# COMPACT_ATOMS: atom_id res chain seq x y z
N MET A 1 -18.60 6.79 -12.30
CA MET A 1 -17.56 6.94 -13.37
C MET A 1 -17.73 8.30 -13.99
N LYS A 2 -16.77 9.20 -13.79
CA LYS A 2 -16.81 10.55 -14.39
C LYS A 2 -16.35 10.50 -15.85
N GLU A 3 -16.91 11.40 -16.65
CA GLU A 3 -16.60 11.53 -18.07
C GLU A 3 -16.20 12.97 -18.38
N TYR A 4 -15.12 13.11 -19.14
CA TYR A 4 -14.58 14.39 -19.61
C TYR A 4 -14.52 14.40 -21.14
N SER A 5 -14.67 15.57 -21.72
CA SER A 5 -14.31 15.78 -23.12
C SER A 5 -12.79 15.72 -23.32
N PHE A 6 -12.37 15.42 -24.54
CA PHE A 6 -10.94 15.49 -24.90
C PHE A 6 -10.30 16.86 -24.61
N THR A 7 -11.06 17.95 -24.79
CA THR A 7 -10.55 19.30 -24.53
C THR A 7 -10.29 19.54 -23.05
N GLU A 8 -11.24 19.17 -22.18
CA GLU A 8 -11.07 19.24 -20.72
C GLU A 8 -9.91 18.35 -20.26
N ALA A 9 -9.82 17.13 -20.81
CA ALA A 9 -8.73 16.22 -20.53
C ALA A 9 -7.36 16.82 -20.84
N ARG A 10 -7.24 17.56 -21.95
CA ARG A 10 -6.00 18.24 -22.33
C ARG A 10 -5.66 19.40 -21.40
N GLN A 11 -6.66 20.15 -20.93
CA GLN A 11 -6.45 21.33 -20.07
C GLN A 11 -6.18 20.97 -18.61
N HIS A 12 -6.79 19.88 -18.12
CA HIS A 12 -6.79 19.53 -16.70
C HIS A 12 -6.30 18.09 -16.45
N PHE A 13 -5.36 17.63 -17.27
CA PHE A 13 -4.93 16.23 -17.26
C PHE A 13 -4.44 15.74 -15.89
N ALA A 14 -3.66 16.56 -15.17
CA ALA A 14 -3.16 16.22 -13.84
C ALA A 14 -4.30 15.94 -12.84
N SER A 15 -5.29 16.83 -12.77
CA SER A 15 -6.46 16.66 -11.90
C SER A 15 -7.28 15.41 -12.24
N ILE A 16 -7.37 15.08 -13.54
CA ILE A 16 -8.06 13.88 -14.01
C ILE A 16 -7.31 12.61 -13.61
N LEU A 17 -5.97 12.62 -13.60
CA LEU A 17 -5.19 11.49 -13.08
C LEU A 17 -5.40 11.29 -11.58
N ASP A 18 -5.43 12.38 -10.80
CA ASP A 18 -5.73 12.31 -9.36
C ASP A 18 -7.12 11.75 -9.10
N GLU A 19 -8.08 12.14 -9.94
CA GLU A 19 -9.43 11.62 -9.84
C GLU A 19 -9.53 10.16 -10.28
N ALA A 20 -8.86 9.76 -11.36
CA ALA A 20 -8.77 8.36 -11.75
C ALA A 20 -8.11 7.50 -10.66
N LYS A 21 -7.14 8.05 -9.93
CA LYS A 21 -6.52 7.39 -8.76
C LYS A 21 -7.51 7.21 -7.61
N LYS A 22 -8.42 8.16 -7.38
CA LYS A 22 -9.44 8.10 -6.31
C LYS A 22 -10.63 7.21 -6.69
N GLU A 23 -11.19 7.41 -7.87
CA GLU A 23 -12.40 6.74 -8.37
C GLU A 23 -12.11 5.39 -9.04
N GLY A 24 -10.83 5.09 -9.31
CA GLY A 24 -10.36 3.89 -9.99
C GLY A 24 -10.54 3.90 -11.50
N VAL A 25 -11.40 4.77 -12.05
CA VAL A 25 -11.57 4.93 -13.50
C VAL A 25 -12.23 6.25 -13.89
N VAL A 26 -11.76 6.84 -14.99
CA VAL A 26 -12.36 8.01 -15.65
C VAL A 26 -12.49 7.75 -17.16
N CYS A 27 -13.54 8.29 -17.78
CA CYS A 27 -13.76 8.28 -19.22
C CYS A 27 -13.30 9.57 -19.88
N ILE A 28 -12.72 9.49 -21.07
CA ILE A 28 -12.51 10.62 -21.96
C ILE A 28 -13.25 10.35 -23.26
N ARG A 29 -14.21 11.22 -23.61
CA ARG A 29 -14.95 11.16 -24.87
C ARG A 29 -14.46 12.23 -25.85
N LYS A 30 -14.15 11.78 -27.08
CA LYS A 30 -13.79 12.65 -28.21
C LYS A 30 -15.06 13.02 -28.99
N ARG A 31 -15.00 14.13 -29.72
CA ARG A 31 -16.12 14.62 -30.55
C ARG A 31 -16.54 13.65 -31.66
N ASN A 32 -15.63 12.79 -32.12
CA ASN A 32 -15.90 11.74 -33.10
C ASN A 32 -16.61 10.51 -32.49
N GLY A 33 -16.97 10.54 -31.22
CA GLY A 33 -17.66 9.45 -30.52
C GLY A 33 -16.74 8.40 -29.91
N GLU A 34 -15.42 8.48 -30.14
CA GLU A 34 -14.46 7.59 -29.47
C GLU A 34 -14.39 7.88 -27.98
N SER A 35 -14.32 6.82 -27.17
CA SER A 35 -14.18 6.91 -25.72
C SER A 35 -12.99 6.09 -25.24
N PHE A 36 -12.24 6.67 -24.31
CA PHE A 36 -11.06 6.07 -23.69
C PHE A 36 -11.22 6.02 -22.18
N TYR A 37 -10.67 4.99 -21.55
CA TYR A 37 -10.67 4.85 -20.10
C TYR A 37 -9.26 5.07 -19.55
N ILE A 38 -9.15 5.93 -18.54
CA ILE A 38 -7.94 6.09 -17.74
C ILE A 38 -8.15 5.35 -16.42
N LYS A 39 -7.24 4.43 -16.11
CA LYS A 39 -7.22 3.67 -14.85
C LYS A 39 -5.83 3.74 -14.24
N PRO A 40 -5.72 3.86 -12.90
CA PRO A 40 -4.44 3.77 -12.23
C PRO A 40 -3.89 2.35 -12.40
N VAL A 41 -2.59 2.25 -12.69
CA VAL A 41 -1.91 0.96 -12.66
C VAL A 41 -1.68 0.60 -11.20
N ILE A 42 -2.42 -0.41 -10.72
CA ILE A 42 -2.20 -0.97 -9.40
C ILE A 42 -1.03 -1.95 -9.53
N SER A 43 0.11 -1.59 -8.92
CA SER A 43 1.21 -2.54 -8.80
C SER A 43 0.72 -3.76 -8.01
N LYS A 44 0.82 -4.95 -8.58
CA LYS A 44 0.56 -6.22 -7.88
C LYS A 44 1.60 -6.52 -6.80
N LYS A 45 2.67 -5.73 -6.74
CA LYS A 45 3.75 -5.92 -5.78
C LYS A 45 3.28 -5.43 -4.41
N SER A 46 3.23 -6.35 -3.45
CA SER A 46 2.94 -6.00 -2.07
C SER A 46 3.92 -4.92 -1.60
N PRO A 47 3.49 -3.90 -0.85
CA PRO A 47 4.43 -2.97 -0.22
C PRO A 47 5.41 -3.68 0.73
N LEU A 48 5.09 -4.91 1.18
CA LEU A 48 5.95 -5.77 1.98
C LEU A 48 6.84 -6.71 1.14
N ASP A 49 6.70 -6.72 -0.19
CA ASP A 49 7.53 -7.50 -1.11
C ASP A 49 8.84 -6.75 -1.43
N ILE A 50 9.68 -6.65 -0.39
CA ILE A 50 11.02 -6.08 -0.46
C ILE A 50 12.06 -7.20 -0.39
N LYS A 51 13.26 -6.94 -0.96
CA LYS A 51 14.37 -7.88 -0.83
C LYS A 51 14.74 -8.02 0.66
N GLY A 52 14.90 -9.25 1.12
CA GLY A 52 15.43 -9.52 2.45
C GLY A 52 16.90 -9.08 2.57
N VAL A 53 17.32 -8.77 3.79
CA VAL A 53 18.72 -8.54 4.14
C VAL A 53 19.26 -9.84 4.75
N ASN A 54 20.40 -10.32 4.25
CA ASN A 54 21.07 -11.45 4.88
C ASN A 54 21.88 -10.95 6.08
N LEU A 55 21.48 -11.36 7.28
CA LEU A 55 22.12 -10.99 8.55
C LEU A 55 23.00 -12.11 9.12
N ASP A 56 23.15 -13.23 8.41
CA ASP A 56 23.87 -14.42 8.87
C ASP A 56 23.34 -14.94 10.24
N ILE A 57 22.02 -14.87 10.44
CA ILE A 57 21.35 -15.36 11.64
C ILE A 57 20.82 -16.77 11.44
N SER A 58 20.94 -17.61 12.45
CA SER A 58 20.40 -18.96 12.42
C SER A 58 18.92 -18.98 12.81
N SER A 59 18.20 -20.06 12.45
CA SER A 59 16.83 -20.27 12.92
C SER A 59 16.74 -20.37 14.44
N LYS A 60 17.81 -20.82 15.11
CA LYS A 60 17.87 -20.90 16.57
C LYS A 60 17.85 -19.50 17.20
N ASP A 61 18.65 -18.58 16.66
CA ASP A 61 18.70 -17.19 17.12
C ASP A 61 17.33 -16.52 17.01
N ILE A 62 16.60 -16.76 15.91
CA ILE A 62 15.24 -16.24 15.71
C ILE A 62 14.29 -16.75 16.80
N VAL A 63 14.31 -18.07 17.07
CA VAL A 63 13.43 -18.69 18.07
C VAL A 63 13.76 -18.18 19.47
N ASP A 64 15.04 -18.03 19.80
CA ASP A 64 15.50 -17.52 21.09
C ASP A 64 15.05 -16.07 21.29
N ILE A 65 15.16 -15.21 20.27
CA ILE A 65 14.66 -13.82 20.31
C ILE A 65 13.14 -13.77 20.51
N ILE A 66 12.37 -14.59 19.79
CA ILE A 66 10.90 -14.66 19.95
C ILE A 66 10.54 -15.10 21.37
N ARG A 67 11.27 -16.06 21.91
CA ARG A 67 11.06 -16.58 23.27
C ARG A 67 11.33 -15.50 24.32
N LEU A 68 12.46 -14.78 24.21
CA LEU A 68 12.79 -13.64 25.07
C LEU A 68 11.67 -12.58 25.05
N GLY A 69 11.14 -12.24 23.87
CA GLY A 69 10.04 -11.28 23.73
C GLY A 69 8.71 -11.73 24.35
N ARG A 70 8.45 -13.05 24.41
CA ARG A 70 7.26 -13.62 25.06
C ARG A 70 7.40 -13.75 26.58
N GLU A 71 8.61 -14.05 27.06
CA GLU A 71 8.91 -14.24 28.47
C GLU A 71 9.07 -12.89 29.23
N GLY A 72 9.35 -11.80 28.51
CA GLY A 72 9.63 -10.47 29.07
C GLY A 72 8.45 -9.68 29.66
N ASN A 73 7.32 -10.29 30.03
CA ASN A 73 6.16 -9.55 30.59
C ASN A 73 5.43 -10.25 31.76
N TYR A 74 6.11 -11.08 32.56
CA TYR A 74 5.60 -11.50 33.88
C TYR A 74 6.71 -11.60 34.92
N SER A 75 7.39 -10.48 35.17
CA SER A 75 8.02 -10.23 36.48
C SER A 75 7.08 -9.34 37.28
N SER A 76 5.96 -9.91 37.74
CA SER A 76 5.21 -9.30 38.83
C SER A 76 6.11 -9.37 40.06
N GLU A 77 6.75 -8.24 40.40
CA GLU A 77 7.24 -7.98 41.75
C GLU A 77 6.08 -8.17 42.72
N SER A 78 5.97 -9.39 43.22
CA SER A 78 5.08 -9.74 44.31
C SER A 78 5.73 -9.19 45.57
N VAL A 79 5.47 -7.91 45.84
CA VAL A 79 5.65 -7.31 47.16
C VAL A 79 4.65 -8.00 48.10
N GLY A 80 5.05 -9.15 48.63
CA GLY A 80 4.39 -9.81 49.74
C GLY A 80 5.02 -9.33 51.05
N LYS A 81 4.42 -8.31 51.66
CA LYS A 81 4.46 -8.10 53.12
C LYS A 81 3.85 -9.34 53.80
N PRO A 82 4.36 -9.79 54.96
CA PRO A 82 4.21 -9.04 56.21
C PRO A 82 5.52 -8.49 56.81
#